data_AF-A0A7K2Z7L3-F1
#
_entry.id   AF-A0A7K2Z7L3-F1
#
_cell.length_a   1.000
_cell.length_b   1.000
_cell.length_c   1.000
_cell.angle_alpha   90.00
_cell.angle_beta   90.00
_cell.angle_gamma   90.00
#
_symmetry.space_group_name_H-M   'P 1'
#
loop_
_entity.id
_entity.type
_entity.pdbx_description
1 polymer ?
#
loop_
_entity_poly.entity_id
_entity_poly.type
_entity_poly.pdbx_seq_one_letter_code
_entity_poly.pdbx_strand_id
1 'polypeptide(L)'
;MPTSDGYGQGVQYPVLSDAPNIELAFQTAVHSLASRSVMRFANANERSAVLKGQFAPVPGMVTYLIAEDRYYARMKDGSWQPLTPEPWKPLTLKSGFVAESGSPGYRVMNGLVHLRGRIARTGNGRFTTGTEWTIANLPAAVRPSTWSYWVTPVEIGASIYFSQTKFEASTGDITVVVPPGQTSTTNGLHWTGLDGCSYSL
;
A
#
# COMPACT_ATOMS: atom_id res chain seq x y z
N MET A 1 -45.77 1.13 6.56
CA MET A 1 -44.36 1.13 7.02
C MET A 1 -43.52 0.70 5.84
N PRO A 2 -42.46 1.43 5.50
CA PRO A 2 -41.58 1.10 4.38
C PRO A 2 -41.02 -0.32 4.51
N THR A 3 -40.90 -1.03 3.39
CA THR A 3 -40.29 -2.37 3.35
C THR A 3 -38.82 -2.24 2.96
N SER A 4 -37.98 -3.15 3.45
CA SER A 4 -36.56 -3.19 3.07
C SER A 4 -36.35 -4.02 1.81
N ASP A 5 -35.29 -3.72 1.07
CA ASP A 5 -34.89 -4.51 -0.09
C ASP A 5 -34.64 -6.00 0.25
N GLY A 6 -34.89 -6.88 -0.72
CA GLY A 6 -34.68 -8.33 -0.57
C GLY A 6 -33.22 -8.78 -0.58
N TYR A 7 -32.27 -7.87 -0.81
CA TYR A 7 -30.83 -8.17 -0.79
C TYR A 7 -30.20 -7.92 0.59
N GLY A 8 -31.00 -7.58 1.61
CA GLY A 8 -30.51 -7.35 2.97
C GLY A 8 -29.70 -6.06 3.12
N GLN A 9 -29.87 -5.12 2.19
CA GLN A 9 -29.18 -3.83 2.22
C GLN A 9 -29.92 -2.77 3.04
N GLY A 10 -31.06 -3.09 3.65
CA GLY A 10 -31.83 -2.12 4.44
C GLY A 10 -32.21 -0.85 3.67
N VAL A 11 -32.21 -0.89 2.33
CA VAL A 11 -32.71 0.18 1.48
C VAL A 11 -34.23 0.13 1.59
N GLN A 12 -34.81 1.13 2.24
CA GLN A 12 -36.26 1.21 2.39
C GLN A 12 -36.92 1.73 1.12
N TYR A 13 -38.02 1.12 0.73
CA TYR A 13 -38.90 1.60 -0.34
C TYR A 13 -40.35 1.69 0.15
N PRO A 14 -41.12 2.67 -0.37
CA PRO A 14 -42.50 2.87 0.04
C PRO A 14 -43.38 1.70 -0.38
N VAL A 15 -44.38 1.39 0.44
CA VAL A 15 -45.44 0.44 0.11
C VAL A 15 -46.75 1.18 -0.18
N LEU A 16 -47.65 0.56 -0.95
CA LEU A 16 -48.92 1.18 -1.39
C LEU A 16 -49.83 1.65 -0.23
N SER A 17 -49.59 1.19 0.99
CA SER A 17 -50.32 1.59 2.20
C SER A 17 -49.72 2.79 2.94
N ASP A 18 -48.59 3.33 2.50
CA ASP A 18 -47.95 4.50 3.11
C ASP A 18 -48.68 5.79 2.70
N ALA A 19 -48.74 6.77 3.61
CA ALA A 19 -49.30 8.08 3.30
C ALA A 19 -48.52 8.74 2.14
N PRO A 20 -49.19 9.43 1.20
CA PRO A 20 -48.54 9.97 0.01
C PRO A 20 -47.60 11.13 0.37
N ASN A 21 -46.35 10.80 0.67
CA ASN A 21 -45.22 11.72 0.76
C ASN A 21 -44.04 11.11 0.00
N ILE A 22 -44.14 11.19 -1.33
CA ILE A 22 -43.19 10.57 -2.25
C ILE A 22 -41.78 11.18 -2.14
N GLU A 23 -41.69 12.45 -1.75
CA GLU A 23 -40.43 13.17 -1.59
C GLU A 23 -39.59 12.59 -0.45
N LEU A 24 -40.19 12.38 0.73
CA LEU A 24 -39.51 11.76 1.87
C LEU A 24 -39.12 10.31 1.61
N ALA A 25 -40.01 9.55 0.94
CA ALA A 25 -39.76 8.15 0.61
C ALA A 25 -38.60 8.02 -0.39
N PHE A 26 -38.57 8.81 -1.46
CA PHE A 26 -37.48 8.80 -2.43
C PHE A 26 -36.17 9.31 -1.83
N GLN A 27 -36.21 10.33 -0.97
CA GLN A 27 -35.01 10.83 -0.31
C GLN A 27 -34.31 9.73 0.51
N THR A 28 -35.07 8.92 1.24
CA THR A 28 -34.53 7.80 2.02
C THR A 28 -33.89 6.73 1.12
N ALA A 29 -34.55 6.38 0.02
CA ALA A 29 -34.03 5.42 -0.95
C ALA A 29 -32.75 5.93 -1.64
N VAL A 30 -32.76 7.19 -2.08
CA VAL A 30 -31.61 7.83 -2.74
C VAL A 30 -30.42 7.92 -1.79
N HIS A 31 -30.61 8.34 -0.53
CA HIS A 31 -29.51 8.40 0.44
C HIS A 31 -28.94 7.00 0.72
N SER A 32 -29.81 5.99 0.89
CA SER A 32 -29.38 4.62 1.13
C SER A 32 -28.61 4.04 -0.05
N LEU A 33 -29.06 4.27 -1.29
CA LEU A 33 -28.37 3.81 -2.50
C LEU A 33 -27.07 4.56 -2.74
N ALA A 34 -27.08 5.89 -2.61
CA ALA A 34 -25.90 6.73 -2.79
C ALA A 34 -24.77 6.29 -1.84
N SER A 35 -25.09 6.05 -0.56
CA SER A 35 -24.12 5.58 0.44
C SER A 35 -23.52 4.19 0.14
N ARG A 36 -24.24 3.37 -0.62
CA ARG A 36 -23.85 2.01 -1.03
C ARG A 36 -23.16 1.98 -2.40
N SER A 37 -23.19 3.09 -3.13
CA SER A 37 -22.52 3.27 -4.42
C SER A 37 -21.13 3.90 -4.25
N VAL A 38 -20.35 3.94 -5.34
CA VAL A 38 -19.10 4.70 -5.37
C VAL A 38 -19.42 6.20 -5.51
N MET A 39 -19.27 6.94 -4.42
CA MET A 39 -19.39 8.40 -4.43
C MET A 39 -18.12 9.05 -5.03
N ARG A 40 -18.26 10.13 -5.81
CA ARG A 40 -17.14 10.80 -6.46
C ARG A 40 -16.90 12.18 -5.85
N PHE A 41 -15.63 12.52 -5.59
CA PHE A 41 -15.20 13.81 -5.05
C PHE A 41 -13.96 14.31 -5.80
N ALA A 42 -13.72 15.62 -5.84
CA ALA A 42 -12.51 16.17 -6.45
C ALA A 42 -11.25 15.75 -5.69
N ASN A 43 -11.29 15.71 -4.36
CA ASN A 43 -10.17 15.29 -3.50
C ASN A 43 -10.63 14.91 -2.08
N ALA A 44 -9.69 14.50 -1.22
CA ALA A 44 -9.96 14.08 0.15
C ALA A 44 -10.53 15.19 1.07
N ASN A 45 -10.18 16.46 0.83
CA ASN A 45 -10.67 17.60 1.61
C ASN A 45 -12.14 17.86 1.32
N GLU A 46 -12.53 17.84 0.05
CA GLU A 46 -13.94 17.99 -0.35
C GLU A 46 -14.78 16.85 0.22
N ARG A 47 -14.32 15.59 0.10
CA ARG A 47 -14.99 14.44 0.72
C ARG A 47 -15.24 14.67 2.21
N SER A 48 -14.22 15.12 2.95
CA SER A 48 -14.33 15.36 4.39
C SER A 48 -15.26 16.53 4.73
N ALA A 49 -15.37 17.53 3.84
CA ALA A 49 -16.28 18.66 4.00
C ALA A 49 -17.75 18.29 3.73
N VAL A 50 -17.99 17.35 2.81
CA VAL A 50 -19.34 16.88 2.41
C VAL A 50 -19.86 15.79 3.36
N LEU A 51 -19.05 14.79 3.68
CA LEU A 51 -19.44 13.66 4.52
C LEU A 51 -19.36 14.01 6.02
N LYS A 52 -20.34 14.79 6.49
CA LYS A 52 -20.47 15.26 7.88
C LYS A 52 -21.91 15.24 8.37
N GLY A 53 -22.10 15.33 9.69
CA GLY A 53 -23.41 15.36 10.32
C GLY A 53 -24.25 14.14 9.96
N GLN A 54 -25.43 14.34 9.41
CA GLN A 54 -26.32 13.27 8.96
C GLN A 54 -25.75 12.40 7.81
N PHE A 55 -24.73 12.88 7.10
CA PHE A 55 -24.02 12.16 6.04
C PHE A 55 -22.63 11.70 6.48
N ALA A 56 -22.42 11.54 7.80
CA ALA A 56 -21.16 11.07 8.33
C ALA A 56 -20.76 9.71 7.71
N PRO A 57 -19.47 9.50 7.41
CA PRO A 57 -19.02 8.31 6.73
C PRO A 57 -19.13 7.08 7.62
N VAL A 58 -19.79 6.02 7.14
CA VAL A 58 -19.94 4.73 7.83
C VAL A 58 -19.00 3.67 7.24
N PRO A 59 -18.59 2.66 8.03
CA PRO A 59 -17.77 1.57 7.52
C PRO A 59 -18.38 0.90 6.29
N GLY A 60 -17.56 0.58 5.29
CA GLY A 60 -17.96 -0.02 4.02
C GLY A 60 -18.30 0.97 2.91
N MET A 61 -18.45 2.27 3.21
CA MET A 61 -18.62 3.29 2.18
C MET A 61 -17.41 3.35 1.24
N VAL A 62 -17.65 3.47 -0.06
CA VAL A 62 -16.60 3.58 -1.08
C VAL A 62 -16.68 4.93 -1.80
N THR A 63 -15.53 5.55 -2.01
CA THR A 63 -15.38 6.82 -2.73
C THR A 63 -14.34 6.70 -3.82
N TYR A 64 -14.47 7.49 -4.88
CA TYR A 64 -13.44 7.73 -5.88
C TYR A 64 -13.02 9.20 -5.83
N LEU A 65 -11.73 9.44 -5.68
CA LEU A 65 -11.16 10.80 -5.66
C LEU A 65 -10.52 11.10 -7.01
N ILE A 66 -10.95 12.20 -7.63
CA ILE A 66 -10.57 12.56 -9.00
C ILE A 66 -9.11 13.01 -9.08
N ALA A 67 -8.66 13.86 -8.15
CA ALA A 67 -7.28 14.37 -8.15
C ALA A 67 -6.25 13.24 -7.95
N GLU A 68 -6.59 12.23 -7.16
CA GLU A 68 -5.72 11.08 -6.88
C GLU A 68 -5.96 9.90 -7.85
N ASP A 69 -6.97 9.98 -8.71
CA ASP A 69 -7.45 8.90 -9.60
C ASP A 69 -7.57 7.55 -8.89
N ARG A 70 -8.32 7.51 -7.77
CA ARG A 70 -8.28 6.35 -6.86
C ARG A 70 -9.54 6.08 -6.06
N TYR A 71 -9.81 4.79 -5.85
CA TYR A 71 -10.85 4.31 -4.93
C TYR A 71 -10.36 4.27 -3.47
N TYR A 72 -11.21 4.68 -2.54
CA TYR A 72 -11.01 4.59 -1.09
C TYR A 72 -12.23 3.97 -0.42
N ALA A 73 -12.00 3.10 0.57
CA ALA A 73 -13.04 2.56 1.44
C ALA A 73 -12.92 3.12 2.86
N ARG A 74 -14.07 3.32 3.50
CA ARG A 74 -14.16 3.65 4.93
C ARG A 74 -14.05 2.35 5.71
N MET A 75 -12.99 2.22 6.50
CA MET A 75 -12.74 1.04 7.32
C MET A 75 -13.47 1.12 8.67
N LYS A 76 -13.57 -0.01 9.38
CA LYS A 76 -14.27 -0.11 10.67
C LYS A 76 -13.64 0.78 11.76
N ASP A 77 -12.34 1.00 11.68
CA ASP A 77 -11.58 1.89 12.57
C ASP A 77 -11.81 3.40 12.29
N GLY A 78 -12.64 3.73 11.29
CA GLY A 78 -12.88 5.12 10.89
C GLY A 78 -11.74 5.71 10.06
N SER A 79 -10.82 4.92 9.52
CA SER A 79 -9.83 5.37 8.54
C SER A 79 -10.39 5.28 7.11
N TRP A 80 -9.87 6.12 6.21
CA TRP A 80 -10.06 5.95 4.77
C TRP A 80 -8.84 5.25 4.19
N GLN A 81 -9.02 4.09 3.57
CA GLN A 81 -7.92 3.32 2.98
C GLN A 81 -8.09 3.17 1.46
N PRO A 82 -7.01 3.30 0.68
CA PRO A 82 -7.07 3.15 -0.77
C PRO A 82 -7.28 1.69 -1.16
N LEU A 83 -8.33 1.39 -1.92
CA LEU A 83 -8.61 0.04 -2.41
C LEU A 83 -7.72 -0.38 -3.58
N THR A 84 -7.18 0.58 -4.30
CA THR A 84 -6.25 0.32 -5.41
C THR A 84 -4.82 0.68 -5.00
N PRO A 85 -3.80 -0.07 -5.49
CA PRO A 85 -2.41 0.21 -5.17
C PRO A 85 -2.01 1.64 -5.52
N GLU A 86 -1.15 2.25 -4.69
CA GLU A 86 -0.44 3.44 -5.12
C GLU A 86 0.50 3.13 -6.30
N PRO A 87 0.77 4.11 -7.17
CA PRO A 87 1.88 4.02 -8.11
C PRO A 87 3.19 3.72 -7.38
N TRP A 88 4.06 2.95 -8.04
CA TRP A 88 5.40 2.69 -7.54
C TRP A 88 6.22 3.99 -7.50
N LYS A 89 6.79 4.30 -6.35
CA LYS A 89 7.71 5.42 -6.13
C LYS A 89 9.16 4.90 -6.13
N PRO A 90 10.11 5.59 -6.75
CA PRO A 90 11.50 5.14 -6.77
C PRO A 90 12.13 5.19 -5.37
N LEU A 91 13.01 4.24 -5.08
CA LEU A 91 13.84 4.28 -3.86
C LEU A 91 15.04 5.21 -4.08
N THR A 92 15.42 5.95 -3.03
CA THR A 92 16.67 6.70 -3.02
C THR A 92 17.80 5.75 -2.67
N LEU A 93 18.69 5.48 -3.63
CA LEU A 93 19.85 4.61 -3.44
C LEU A 93 21.01 5.37 -2.81
N LYS A 94 21.80 4.71 -1.96
CA LYS A 94 23.03 5.27 -1.40
C LYS A 94 24.14 5.30 -2.46
N SER A 95 25.15 6.15 -2.24
CA SER A 95 26.34 6.19 -3.09
C SER A 95 27.02 4.80 -3.16
N GLY A 96 27.49 4.44 -4.36
CA GLY A 96 28.08 3.11 -4.62
C GLY A 96 27.06 2.03 -5.00
N PHE A 97 25.76 2.37 -5.12
CA PHE A 97 24.70 1.48 -5.55
C PHE A 97 23.91 2.03 -6.73
N VAL A 98 23.41 1.14 -7.57
CA VAL A 98 22.62 1.45 -8.77
C VAL A 98 21.43 0.51 -8.89
N ALA A 99 20.40 0.95 -9.61
CA ALA A 99 19.32 0.08 -10.02
C ALA A 99 19.84 -0.94 -11.03
N GLU A 100 19.60 -2.23 -10.77
CA GLU A 100 20.00 -3.32 -11.66
C GLU A 100 18.85 -3.71 -12.58
N SER A 101 17.66 -3.95 -12.02
CA SER A 101 16.45 -4.29 -12.78
C SER A 101 15.20 -4.23 -11.92
N GLY A 102 14.01 -4.35 -12.53
CA GLY A 102 12.72 -4.30 -11.83
C GLY A 102 12.38 -2.93 -11.24
N SER A 103 13.18 -1.90 -11.54
CA SER A 103 13.03 -0.52 -11.09
C SER A 103 12.80 -0.41 -9.57
N PRO A 104 13.89 -0.50 -8.75
CA PRO A 104 13.82 -0.48 -7.31
C PRO A 104 12.93 0.64 -6.76
N GLY A 105 11.93 0.25 -6.00
CA GLY A 105 10.87 1.15 -5.60
C GLY A 105 10.01 0.58 -4.49
N TYR A 106 9.13 1.43 -3.97
CA TYR A 106 8.13 1.08 -2.97
C TYR A 106 6.74 1.57 -3.38
N ARG A 107 5.69 0.98 -2.83
CA ARG A 107 4.32 1.48 -2.87
C ARG A 107 3.58 1.11 -1.60
N VAL A 108 2.46 1.79 -1.35
CA VAL A 108 1.54 1.45 -0.26
C VAL A 108 0.25 0.86 -0.86
N MET A 109 -0.31 -0.16 -0.22
CA MET A 109 -1.62 -0.73 -0.54
C MET A 109 -2.27 -1.20 0.75
N ASN A 110 -3.44 -0.66 1.11
CA ASN A 110 -4.17 -1.05 2.33
C ASN A 110 -3.29 -1.06 3.60
N GLY A 111 -2.45 -0.03 3.79
CA GLY A 111 -1.53 0.05 4.94
C GLY A 111 -0.31 -0.87 4.88
N LEU A 112 -0.16 -1.67 3.82
CA LEU A 112 1.03 -2.48 3.58
C LEU A 112 1.99 -1.74 2.64
N VAL A 113 3.25 -1.65 3.04
CA VAL A 113 4.35 -1.26 2.16
C VAL A 113 4.82 -2.49 1.41
N HIS A 114 4.98 -2.35 0.09
CA HIS A 114 5.62 -3.34 -0.76
C HIS A 114 6.86 -2.75 -1.39
N LEU A 115 7.95 -3.51 -1.43
CA LEU A 115 9.15 -3.17 -2.19
C LEU A 115 9.30 -4.08 -3.41
N ARG A 116 10.09 -3.62 -4.38
CA ARG A 116 10.43 -4.39 -5.58
C ARG A 116 11.82 -4.06 -6.08
N GLY A 117 12.27 -4.86 -7.04
CA GLY A 117 13.43 -4.60 -7.87
C GLY A 117 14.74 -5.01 -7.23
N ARG A 118 15.80 -4.93 -8.04
CA ARG A 118 17.15 -5.36 -7.68
C ARG A 118 18.09 -4.17 -7.67
N ILE A 119 18.94 -4.12 -6.65
CA ILE A 119 19.97 -3.09 -6.45
C ILE A 119 21.34 -3.76 -6.53
N ALA A 120 22.21 -3.22 -7.39
CA ALA A 120 23.57 -3.69 -7.56
C ALA A 120 24.58 -2.68 -7.02
N ARG A 121 25.81 -3.15 -6.79
CA ARG A 121 26.94 -2.25 -6.58
C ARG A 121 27.39 -1.61 -7.90
N THR A 122 27.79 -0.34 -7.85
CA THR A 122 28.37 0.36 -9.00
C THR A 122 29.61 -0.37 -9.53
N GLY A 123 29.82 -0.34 -10.85
CA GLY A 123 31.04 -0.84 -11.48
C GLY A 123 31.22 -2.37 -11.37
N ASN A 124 30.12 -3.13 -11.32
CA ASN A 124 30.13 -4.59 -11.12
C ASN A 124 30.82 -5.02 -9.81
N GLY A 125 30.76 -4.17 -8.79
CA GLY A 125 31.23 -4.51 -7.45
C GLY A 125 30.46 -5.70 -6.86
N ARG A 126 31.02 -6.32 -5.82
CA ARG A 126 30.39 -7.43 -5.09
C ARG A 126 30.10 -7.06 -3.65
N PHE A 127 29.02 -7.61 -3.11
CA PHE A 127 28.79 -7.62 -1.67
C PHE A 127 29.86 -8.51 -1.00
N THR A 128 30.62 -7.93 -0.08
CA THR A 128 31.51 -8.70 0.79
C THR A 128 30.66 -9.41 1.84
N THR A 129 30.90 -10.71 2.04
CA THR A 129 30.19 -11.50 3.05
C THR A 129 30.59 -11.11 4.46
N GLY A 130 29.66 -11.28 5.41
CA GLY A 130 29.83 -10.85 6.80
C GLY A 130 29.89 -9.33 7.00
N THR A 131 29.66 -8.54 5.94
CA THR A 131 29.68 -7.08 5.98
C THR A 131 28.27 -6.53 5.82
N GLU A 132 27.94 -5.48 6.57
CA GLU A 132 26.69 -4.74 6.41
C GLU A 132 26.81 -3.66 5.32
N TRP A 133 25.85 -3.63 4.41
CA TRP A 133 25.82 -2.69 3.30
C TRP A 133 24.51 -1.90 3.32
N THR A 134 24.56 -0.62 3.66
CA THR A 134 23.39 0.26 3.54
C THR A 134 23.20 0.69 2.09
N ILE A 135 22.15 0.19 1.44
CA ILE A 135 21.97 0.29 -0.02
C ILE A 135 20.99 1.39 -0.43
N ALA A 136 20.05 1.75 0.44
CA ALA A 136 18.98 2.70 0.13
C ALA A 136 18.32 3.24 1.41
N ASN A 137 17.40 4.21 1.23
CA ASN A 137 16.56 4.72 2.31
C ASN A 137 15.06 4.68 1.98
N LEU A 138 14.28 4.32 2.99
CA LEU A 138 12.84 4.50 3.06
C LEU A 138 12.49 5.93 3.55
N PRO A 139 11.60 6.64 2.84
CA PRO A 139 11.05 7.90 3.32
C PRO A 139 10.34 7.73 4.66
N ALA A 140 10.39 8.76 5.51
CA ALA A 140 9.82 8.73 6.87
C ALA A 140 8.35 8.25 6.91
N ALA A 141 7.54 8.66 5.94
CA ALA A 141 6.13 8.31 5.86
C ALA A 141 5.85 6.80 5.60
N VAL A 142 6.86 6.03 5.21
CA VAL A 142 6.71 4.59 4.90
C VAL A 142 7.67 3.70 5.67
N ARG A 143 8.30 4.18 6.74
CA ARG A 143 9.21 3.35 7.55
C ARG A 143 8.40 2.35 8.38
N PRO A 144 8.95 1.15 8.66
CA PRO A 144 8.32 0.26 9.62
C PRO A 144 8.34 0.89 11.02
N SER A 145 7.33 0.62 11.84
CA SER A 145 7.22 1.13 13.22
C SER A 145 8.28 0.52 14.16
N THR A 146 8.73 -0.69 13.86
CA THR A 146 9.82 -1.38 14.55
C THR A 146 10.84 -1.90 13.56
N TRP A 147 12.07 -2.11 14.03
CA TRP A 147 13.09 -2.80 13.24
C TRP A 147 12.56 -4.12 12.69
N SER A 148 12.81 -4.38 11.41
CA SER A 148 12.29 -5.55 10.69
C SER A 148 13.34 -6.11 9.74
N TYR A 149 13.26 -7.41 9.42
CA TYR A 149 14.15 -8.03 8.44
C TYR A 149 13.45 -9.07 7.56
N TRP A 150 14.06 -9.33 6.40
CA TRP A 150 13.64 -10.32 5.42
C TRP A 150 14.84 -11.14 4.95
N VAL A 151 14.56 -12.38 4.55
CA VAL A 151 15.50 -13.14 3.71
C VAL A 151 15.25 -12.71 2.26
N THR A 152 16.30 -12.23 1.61
CA THR A 152 16.24 -11.71 0.25
C THR A 152 17.25 -12.40 -0.64
N PRO A 153 16.98 -12.57 -1.94
CA PRO A 153 17.95 -13.15 -2.85
C PRO A 153 19.11 -12.18 -3.05
N VAL A 154 20.33 -12.71 -3.04
CA VAL A 154 21.54 -12.00 -3.48
C VAL A 154 22.11 -12.74 -4.64
N GLU A 155 21.75 -12.36 -5.85
CA GLU A 155 22.12 -13.09 -7.04
C GLU A 155 21.61 -14.55 -7.11
N ILE A 156 21.09 -14.89 -8.28
CA ILE A 156 20.62 -16.24 -8.62
C ILE A 156 21.45 -16.65 -9.83
N GLY A 157 22.65 -17.19 -9.56
CA GLY A 157 23.56 -17.72 -10.56
C GLY A 157 23.46 -19.25 -10.61
N ALA A 158 24.60 -19.95 -10.70
CA ALA A 158 24.66 -21.42 -10.57
C ALA A 158 24.26 -21.92 -9.16
N SER A 159 24.05 -21.01 -8.20
CA SER A 159 23.52 -21.26 -6.86
C SER A 159 22.70 -20.04 -6.41
N ILE A 160 21.77 -20.27 -5.48
CA ILE A 160 20.94 -19.21 -4.88
C ILE A 160 21.67 -18.72 -3.63
N TYR A 161 22.20 -17.50 -3.66
CA TYR A 161 22.70 -16.86 -2.45
C TYR A 161 21.59 -15.99 -1.85
N PHE A 162 21.62 -15.83 -0.54
CA PHE A 162 20.62 -15.07 0.19
C PHE A 162 21.30 -14.10 1.15
N SER A 163 20.61 -13.01 1.45
CA SER A 163 20.98 -12.05 2.48
C SER A 163 19.88 -11.91 3.51
N GLN A 164 20.27 -11.35 4.64
CA GLN A 164 19.34 -10.67 5.51
C GLN A 164 19.26 -9.20 5.06
N THR A 165 18.10 -8.77 4.61
CA THR A 165 17.78 -7.35 4.39
C THR A 165 17.06 -6.81 5.61
N LYS A 166 17.60 -5.75 6.21
CA LYS A 166 17.14 -5.10 7.44
C LYS A 166 16.60 -3.72 7.12
N PHE A 167 15.45 -3.36 7.68
CA PHE A 167 14.89 -2.02 7.61
C PHE A 167 14.93 -1.36 8.98
N GLU A 168 15.63 -0.23 9.07
CA GLU A 168 15.75 0.55 10.29
C GLU A 168 14.59 1.53 10.44
N ALA A 169 13.83 1.43 11.54
CA ALA A 169 12.64 2.26 11.77
C ALA A 169 12.99 3.74 11.93
N SER A 170 14.11 4.04 12.60
CA SER A 170 14.50 5.40 12.96
C SER A 170 15.05 6.20 11.76
N THR A 171 15.95 5.60 10.97
CA THR A 171 16.62 6.26 9.84
C THR A 171 15.97 5.94 8.50
N GLY A 172 15.24 4.83 8.41
CA GLY A 172 14.78 4.26 7.14
C GLY A 172 15.89 3.60 6.34
N ASP A 173 17.08 3.37 6.91
CA ASP A 173 18.15 2.67 6.20
C ASP A 173 17.71 1.25 5.83
N ILE A 174 17.96 0.90 4.57
CA ILE A 174 17.87 -0.48 4.08
C ILE A 174 19.29 -1.03 4.06
N THR A 175 19.56 -2.00 4.94
CA THR A 175 20.87 -2.61 5.11
C THR A 175 20.83 -4.08 4.71
N VAL A 176 21.79 -4.51 3.89
CA VAL A 176 21.90 -5.88 3.41
C VAL A 176 23.14 -6.53 4.00
N VAL A 177 22.97 -7.74 4.52
CA VAL A 177 24.06 -8.56 5.06
C VAL A 177 24.04 -9.91 4.37
N VAL A 178 25.08 -10.19 3.59
CA VAL A 178 25.31 -11.53 3.05
C VAL A 178 26.00 -12.36 4.15
N PRO A 179 25.46 -13.52 4.56
CA PRO A 179 26.06 -14.33 5.62
C PRO A 179 27.53 -14.68 5.32
N PRO A 180 28.39 -14.77 6.36
CA PRO A 180 29.77 -15.19 6.18
C PRO A 180 29.86 -16.60 5.57
N GLY A 181 30.91 -16.85 4.81
CA GLY A 181 31.16 -18.16 4.20
C GLY A 181 30.40 -18.44 2.90
N GLN A 182 29.51 -17.54 2.47
CA GLN A 182 28.95 -17.64 1.11
C GLN A 182 30.03 -17.26 0.09
N THR A 183 30.33 -18.18 -0.82
CA THR A 183 31.30 -17.97 -1.90
C THR A 183 30.61 -18.18 -3.23
N SER A 184 30.86 -17.27 -4.17
CA SER A 184 30.40 -17.46 -5.55
C SER A 184 31.52 -17.88 -6.47
N THR A 185 31.33 -19.01 -7.14
CA THR A 185 32.24 -19.56 -8.13
C THR A 185 32.02 -18.98 -9.54
N THR A 186 30.98 -18.16 -9.74
CA THR A 186 30.51 -17.74 -11.07
C THR A 186 30.36 -16.23 -11.22
N ASN A 187 31.26 -15.44 -10.61
CA ASN A 187 31.09 -13.98 -10.51
C ASN A 187 29.72 -13.60 -9.92
N GLY A 188 29.44 -14.03 -8.69
CA GLY A 188 28.18 -13.72 -8.01
C GLY A 188 28.27 -12.61 -6.96
N LEU A 189 27.15 -12.39 -6.26
CA LEU A 189 26.96 -11.39 -5.21
C LEU A 189 27.00 -9.93 -5.72
N HIS A 190 26.50 -9.69 -6.93
CA HIS A 190 26.49 -8.35 -7.53
C HIS A 190 25.27 -7.52 -7.16
N TRP A 191 24.13 -8.18 -6.94
CA TRP A 191 22.85 -7.54 -6.68
C TRP A 191 22.08 -8.22 -5.55
N THR A 192 21.20 -7.46 -4.92
CA THR A 192 20.21 -7.95 -3.93
C THR A 192 18.81 -7.57 -4.40
N GLY A 193 17.86 -8.49 -4.24
CA GLY A 193 16.45 -8.25 -4.55
C GLY A 193 15.68 -7.75 -3.34
N LEU A 194 14.68 -6.89 -3.59
CA LEU A 194 13.72 -6.43 -2.58
C LEU A 194 12.31 -6.98 -2.85
N ASP A 195 12.14 -7.75 -3.92
CA ASP A 195 10.87 -8.38 -4.27
C ASP A 195 10.42 -9.30 -3.13
N GLY A 196 9.19 -9.10 -2.67
CA GLY A 196 8.62 -9.85 -1.54
C GLY A 196 8.91 -9.25 -0.16
N CYS A 197 9.70 -8.18 -0.06
CA CYS A 197 9.76 -7.40 1.18
C CYS A 197 8.47 -6.59 1.33
N SER A 198 7.68 -6.91 2.35
CA SER A 198 6.47 -6.18 2.70
C SER A 198 6.22 -6.16 4.19
N TYR A 199 5.69 -5.05 4.69
CA TYR A 199 5.32 -4.84 6.09
C TYR A 199 4.14 -3.89 6.22
N SER A 200 3.46 -3.93 7.37
CA SER A 200 2.45 -2.94 7.74
C SER A 200 3.09 -1.66 8.25
N LEU A 201 2.47 -0.52 7.93
CA LEU A 201 2.73 0.76 8.58
C LEU A 201 2.19 0.79 10.02
#